data_AF-A0AB40C626-F1
#
_entry.id   AF-A0AB40C626-F1
#
_cell.length_a   1.000
_cell.length_b   1.000
_cell.length_c   1.000
_cell.angle_alpha   90.00
_cell.angle_beta   90.00
_cell.angle_gamma   90.00
#
_symmetry.space_group_name_H-M   'P 1'
#
loop_
_entity.id
_entity.type
_entity.pdbx_description
1 polymer ?
#
loop_
_entity_poly.entity_id
_entity_poly.type
_entity_poly.pdbx_seq_one_letter_code
_entity_poly.pdbx_strand_id
1 'polypeptide(L)'
;MELKKSCCREKASKVLSERMPFDFIQPLLQEASQLGITKEKQFVDIFLVLETAISWEEKAKFLLEHAAHLSDFDELIRTSENIFLILPSLPQVKSAVLEAQSWISRSQLCLSSSICDGDETGSLLKVDGLQELVIQSKALKVLLDAPEKAAGDS
;
A
#
# COMPACT_ATOMS: atom_id res chain seq x y z
N MET A 1 4.12 33.77 25.36
CA MET A 1 3.71 33.48 23.96
C MET A 1 4.85 32.84 23.18
N GLU A 2 6.05 33.42 23.19
CA GLU A 2 7.21 32.88 22.45
C GLU A 2 7.67 31.48 22.87
N LEU A 3 7.59 31.10 24.15
CA LEU A 3 7.92 29.74 24.58
C LEU A 3 7.05 28.66 23.89
N LYS A 4 5.75 28.93 23.69
CA LYS A 4 4.85 28.00 23.00
C LYS A 4 5.20 27.87 21.52
N LYS A 5 5.52 28.99 20.87
CA LYS A 5 6.02 28.99 19.48
C LYS A 5 7.30 28.18 19.37
N SER A 6 8.27 28.41 20.25
CA SER A 6 9.53 27.65 20.27
C SER A 6 9.30 26.15 20.43
N CYS A 7 8.42 25.73 21.33
CA CYS A 7 8.07 24.31 21.50
C CYS A 7 7.42 23.72 20.25
N CYS A 8 6.50 24.44 19.62
CA CYS A 8 5.84 24.00 18.40
C CYS A 8 6.85 23.83 17.24
N ARG A 9 7.83 24.74 17.10
CA ARG A 9 8.92 24.60 16.11
C ARG A 9 9.81 23.39 16.37
N GLU A 10 10.07 23.07 17.64
CA GLU A 10 10.84 21.87 18.00
C GLU A 10 10.11 20.60 17.56
N LYS A 11 8.79 20.52 17.75
CA LYS A 11 7.97 19.41 17.24
C LYS A 11 8.01 19.34 15.71
N ALA A 12 7.92 20.47 15.01
CA ALA A 12 8.06 20.53 13.56
C ALA A 12 9.43 20.03 13.09
N SER A 13 10.50 20.40 13.79
CA SER A 13 11.85 19.92 13.50
C SER A 13 11.97 18.40 13.66
N LYS A 14 11.29 17.82 14.66
CA LYS A 14 11.21 16.35 14.83
C LYS A 14 10.50 15.68 13.66
N VAL A 15 9.35 16.23 13.22
CA VAL A 15 8.63 15.72 12.04
C VAL A 15 9.50 15.71 10.77
N LEU A 16 10.35 16.72 10.59
CA LEU A 16 11.21 16.82 9.41
C LEU A 16 12.48 15.96 9.48
N SER A 17 12.87 15.52 10.69
CA SER A 17 14.08 14.72 10.90
C SER A 17 13.79 13.23 11.12
N GLU A 18 12.60 12.89 11.59
CA GLU A 18 12.17 11.54 11.92
C GLU A 18 10.85 11.20 11.22
N ARG A 19 10.68 9.95 10.79
CA ARG A 19 9.37 9.48 10.28
C ARG A 19 8.37 9.47 11.43
N MET A 20 7.46 10.42 11.42
CA MET A 20 6.42 10.53 12.44
C MET A 20 5.11 9.84 12.03
N PRO A 21 4.31 9.38 13.01
CA PRO A 21 2.96 8.91 12.75
C PRO A 21 2.10 9.97 12.06
N PHE A 22 1.29 9.53 11.08
CA PHE A 22 0.35 10.39 10.37
C PHE A 22 -0.53 11.23 11.31
N ASP A 23 -1.05 10.61 12.38
CA ASP A 23 -1.95 11.24 13.35
C ASP A 23 -1.29 12.34 14.20
N PHE A 24 0.04 12.43 14.20
CA PHE A 24 0.78 13.46 14.93
C PHE A 24 0.77 14.82 14.20
N ILE A 25 0.58 14.82 12.88
CA ILE A 25 0.81 16.01 12.04
C ILE A 25 -0.35 17.00 12.11
N GLN A 26 -1.60 16.51 12.09
CA GLN A 26 -2.78 17.39 12.17
C GLN A 26 -2.83 18.21 13.47
N PRO A 27 -2.63 17.63 14.67
CA PRO A 27 -2.56 18.42 15.91
C PRO A 27 -1.44 19.46 15.91
N LEU A 28 -0.28 19.14 15.33
CA LEU A 28 0.85 20.06 15.22
C LEU A 28 0.50 21.28 14.36
N LEU A 29 -0.11 21.06 13.20
CA LEU A 29 -0.53 22.15 12.30
C LEU A 29 -1.64 23.00 12.91
N GLN A 30 -2.55 22.39 13.68
CA GLN A 30 -3.56 23.12 14.45
C GLN A 30 -2.92 24.00 15.53
N GLU A 31 -1.93 23.49 16.28
CA GLU A 31 -1.17 24.27 17.25
C GLU A 31 -0.45 25.44 16.58
N ALA A 32 0.21 25.22 15.43
CA ALA A 32 0.87 26.26 14.67
C ALA A 32 -0.11 27.35 14.18
N SER A 33 -1.32 26.96 13.79
CA SER A 33 -2.40 27.88 13.38
C SER A 33 -2.84 28.78 14.53
N GLN A 34 -3.09 28.19 15.70
CA GLN A 34 -3.45 28.95 16.91
C GLN A 34 -2.35 29.92 17.36
N LEU A 35 -1.09 29.59 17.09
CA LEU A 35 0.07 30.42 17.43
C LEU A 35 0.44 31.43 16.33
N GLY A 36 -0.23 31.38 15.16
CA GLY A 36 0.00 32.29 14.04
C GLY A 36 1.33 32.09 13.30
N ILE A 37 1.90 30.87 13.35
CA ILE A 37 3.24 30.56 12.80
C ILE A 37 3.20 29.63 11.57
N THR A 38 2.02 29.35 11.01
CA THR A 38 1.83 28.45 9.85
C THR A 38 2.55 28.89 8.58
N LYS A 39 2.84 30.19 8.44
CA LYS A 39 3.56 30.74 7.27
C LYS A 39 5.08 30.51 7.32
N GLU A 40 5.61 30.01 8.44
CA GLU A 40 7.03 29.65 8.51
C GLU A 40 7.28 28.43 7.62
N LYS A 41 8.41 28.45 6.90
CA LYS A 41 8.76 27.42 5.90
C LYS A 41 8.57 25.99 6.39
N GLN A 42 9.02 25.67 7.60
CA GLN A 42 8.89 24.33 8.19
C GLN A 42 7.44 23.81 8.25
N PHE A 43 6.46 24.67 8.55
CA PHE A 43 5.06 24.26 8.61
C PHE A 43 4.42 24.17 7.22
N VAL A 44 4.87 25.00 6.28
CA VAL A 44 4.49 24.87 4.86
C VAL A 44 4.98 23.54 4.30
N ASP A 45 6.25 23.19 4.54
CA ASP A 45 6.82 21.92 4.09
C ASP A 45 6.09 20.72 4.71
N ILE A 46 5.80 20.77 6.02
CA ILE A 46 5.02 19.72 6.72
C ILE A 46 3.60 19.61 6.16
N PHE A 47 2.96 20.73 5.82
CA PHE A 47 1.62 20.73 5.22
C PHE A 47 1.61 20.02 3.86
N LEU A 48 2.58 20.31 2.99
CA LEU A 48 2.71 19.65 1.69
C LEU A 48 2.95 18.13 1.82
N VAL A 49 3.77 17.73 2.80
CA VAL A 49 3.98 16.31 3.11
C VAL A 49 2.68 15.66 3.58
N LEU A 50 1.89 16.36 4.40
CA LEU A 50 0.58 15.88 4.85
C LEU A 50 -0.41 15.72 3.68
N GLU A 51 -0.51 16.69 2.78
CA GLU A 51 -1.37 16.60 1.59
C GLU A 51 -1.01 15.40 0.72
N THR A 52 0.30 15.19 0.50
CA THR A 52 0.81 14.04 -0.26
C THR A 52 0.42 12.72 0.42
N ALA A 53 0.56 12.64 1.75
CA ALA A 53 0.20 11.46 2.51
C ALA A 53 -1.31 11.21 2.52
N ILE A 54 -2.15 12.25 2.59
CA ILE A 54 -3.61 12.11 2.48
C ILE A 54 -4.00 11.53 1.12
N SER A 55 -3.48 12.10 0.03
CA SER A 55 -3.77 11.62 -1.33
C SER A 55 -3.33 10.16 -1.52
N TRP A 56 -2.18 9.80 -0.95
CA TRP A 56 -1.70 8.42 -0.95
C TRP A 56 -2.65 7.49 -0.18
N GLU A 57 -3.09 7.89 1.01
CA GLU A 57 -4.02 7.11 1.85
C GLU A 57 -5.39 6.92 1.19
N GLU A 58 -5.90 7.93 0.49
CA GLU A 58 -7.13 7.85 -0.29
C GLU A 58 -6.99 6.84 -1.45
N LYS A 59 -5.87 6.91 -2.20
CA LYS A 59 -5.58 5.93 -3.27
C LYS A 59 -5.43 4.51 -2.69
N ALA A 60 -4.76 4.37 -1.54
CA ALA A 60 -4.60 3.07 -0.86
C ALA A 60 -5.94 2.44 -0.47
N LYS A 61 -6.83 3.21 0.16
CA LYS A 61 -8.17 2.74 0.50
C LYS A 61 -8.96 2.34 -0.74
N PHE A 62 -8.89 3.15 -1.80
CA PHE A 62 -9.57 2.84 -3.05
C PHE A 62 -9.11 1.48 -3.62
N LEU A 63 -7.80 1.24 -3.72
CA LEU A 63 -7.27 -0.04 -4.23
C LEU A 63 -7.58 -1.22 -3.30
N LEU A 64 -7.57 -1.02 -1.97
CA LEU A 64 -7.95 -2.08 -1.02
C LEU A 64 -9.46 -2.40 -1.04
N GLU A 65 -10.28 -1.46 -1.48
CA GLU A 65 -11.73 -1.64 -1.56
C GLU A 65 -12.18 -2.23 -2.89
N HIS A 66 -11.48 -1.94 -3.99
CA HIS A 66 -11.86 -2.27 -5.36
C HIS A 66 -10.87 -3.23 -6.00
N ALA A 67 -11.33 -4.02 -6.98
CA ALA A 67 -10.43 -4.82 -7.78
C ALA A 67 -9.49 -3.90 -8.58
N ALA A 68 -8.18 -4.03 -8.39
CA ALA A 68 -7.18 -3.22 -9.08
C ALA A 68 -5.98 -4.06 -9.53
N HIS A 69 -5.21 -3.57 -10.49
CA HIS A 69 -4.07 -4.31 -11.04
C HIS A 69 -2.94 -4.42 -10.02
N LEU A 70 -2.22 -5.55 -10.01
CA LEU A 70 -1.06 -5.74 -9.14
C LEU A 70 -0.02 -4.63 -9.36
N SER A 71 0.17 -4.18 -10.61
CA SER A 71 1.02 -3.03 -10.95
C SER A 71 0.61 -1.73 -10.25
N ASP A 72 -0.70 -1.51 -10.01
CA ASP A 72 -1.19 -0.32 -9.32
C ASP A 72 -0.79 -0.34 -7.85
N PHE A 73 -0.79 -1.53 -7.22
CA PHE A 73 -0.30 -1.71 -5.86
C PHE A 73 1.22 -1.53 -5.79
N ASP A 74 1.99 -2.04 -6.76
CA ASP A 74 3.44 -1.86 -6.81
C ASP A 74 3.82 -0.38 -7.01
N GLU A 75 3.11 0.34 -7.89
CA GLU A 75 3.28 1.79 -8.03
C GLU A 75 2.97 2.51 -6.72
N LEU A 76 1.86 2.15 -6.07
CA LEU A 76 1.46 2.75 -4.80
C LEU A 76 2.50 2.51 -3.70
N ILE A 77 3.07 1.31 -3.60
CA ILE A 77 4.16 1.00 -2.67
C ILE A 77 5.38 1.86 -2.98
N ARG A 78 5.78 1.98 -4.25
CA ARG A 78 6.92 2.82 -4.66
C ARG A 78 6.73 4.28 -4.29
N THR A 79 5.53 4.83 -4.49
CA THR A 79 5.24 6.24 -4.11
C THR A 79 5.31 6.47 -2.60
N SER A 80 5.04 5.45 -1.78
CA SER A 80 5.12 5.54 -0.31
C SER A 80 6.54 5.82 0.20
N GLU A 81 7.58 5.43 -0.55
CA GLU A 81 8.99 5.61 -0.15
C GLU A 81 9.40 7.08 -0.09
N ASN A 82 8.74 7.92 -0.91
CA ASN A 82 8.98 9.36 -1.00
C ASN A 82 8.19 10.16 0.05
N ILE A 83 7.34 9.51 0.84
CA ILE A 83 6.51 10.17 1.86
C ILE A 83 7.19 9.97 3.22
N PHE A 84 7.60 11.08 3.84
CA PHE A 84 8.33 11.06 5.11
C PHE A 84 7.39 10.94 6.32
N LEU A 85 6.36 10.10 6.22
CA LEU A 85 5.40 9.81 7.28
C LEU A 85 5.14 8.31 7.37
N ILE A 86 4.73 7.86 8.56
CA ILE A 86 4.25 6.48 8.74
C ILE A 86 2.81 6.42 8.23
N LEU A 87 2.63 5.78 7.09
CA LEU A 87 1.35 5.61 6.41
C LEU A 87 0.56 4.42 6.99
N PRO A 88 -0.60 4.64 7.63
CA PRO A 88 -1.36 3.57 8.27
C PRO A 88 -1.85 2.47 7.30
N SER A 89 -2.14 2.79 6.03
CA SER A 89 -2.64 1.78 5.08
C SER A 89 -1.52 0.97 4.40
N LEU A 90 -0.25 1.40 4.50
CA LEU A 90 0.89 0.74 3.84
C LEU A 90 1.08 -0.74 4.22
N PRO A 91 0.95 -1.16 5.49
CA PRO A 91 1.04 -2.57 5.84
C PRO A 91 -0.04 -3.42 5.14
N GLN A 92 -1.27 -2.91 5.05
CA GLN A 92 -2.39 -3.62 4.42
C GLN A 92 -2.19 -3.75 2.91
N VAL A 93 -1.72 -2.68 2.25
CA VAL A 93 -1.34 -2.69 0.84
C VAL A 93 -0.27 -3.76 0.56
N LYS A 94 0.79 -3.82 1.39
CA LYS A 94 1.85 -4.84 1.25
C LYS A 94 1.33 -6.26 1.47
N SER A 95 0.47 -6.47 2.46
CA SER A 95 -0.14 -7.78 2.70
C SER A 95 -1.00 -8.24 1.53
N ALA A 96 -1.80 -7.35 0.94
CA ALA A 96 -2.63 -7.68 -0.22
C ALA A 96 -1.78 -8.14 -1.42
N VAL A 97 -0.63 -7.49 -1.67
CA VAL A 97 0.33 -7.90 -2.70
C VAL A 97 0.91 -9.28 -2.40
N LEU A 98 1.34 -9.54 -1.17
CA LEU A 98 1.89 -10.84 -0.78
C LEU A 98 0.87 -11.97 -0.90
N GLU A 99 -0.38 -11.72 -0.50
CA GLU A 99 -1.49 -12.66 -0.65
C GLU A 99 -1.75 -12.98 -2.12
N ALA A 100 -1.79 -11.96 -2.98
CA ALA A 100 -1.95 -12.13 -4.43
C ALA A 100 -0.81 -12.95 -5.03
N GLN A 101 0.45 -12.61 -4.72
CA GLN A 101 1.62 -13.35 -5.19
C GLN A 101 1.64 -14.80 -4.73
N SER A 102 1.26 -15.06 -3.47
CA SER A 102 1.13 -16.41 -2.92
C SER A 102 0.05 -17.22 -3.65
N TRP A 103 -1.11 -16.60 -3.92
CA TRP A 103 -2.19 -17.23 -4.67
C TRP A 103 -1.79 -17.53 -6.12
N ILE A 104 -1.10 -16.60 -6.80
CA ILE A 104 -0.57 -16.81 -8.15
C ILE A 104 0.39 -18.00 -8.16
N SER A 105 1.32 -18.05 -7.21
CA SER A 105 2.31 -19.14 -7.12
C SER A 105 1.63 -20.49 -6.89
N ARG A 106 0.66 -20.56 -5.97
CA ARG A 106 -0.10 -21.77 -5.67
C ARG A 106 -0.99 -22.22 -6.83
N SER A 107 -1.61 -21.28 -7.53
CA SER A 107 -2.46 -21.58 -8.69
C SER A 107 -1.63 -22.12 -9.86
N GLN A 108 -0.46 -21.55 -10.14
CA GLN A 108 0.47 -22.06 -11.14
C GLN A 108 0.93 -23.49 -10.84
N LEU A 109 1.27 -23.78 -9.58
CA LEU A 109 1.65 -25.15 -9.16
C LEU A 109 0.50 -26.15 -9.36
N CYS A 110 -0.72 -25.76 -9.02
CA CYS A 110 -1.91 -26.60 -9.21
C CYS A 110 -2.22 -26.85 -10.69
N LEU A 111 -2.08 -25.82 -11.54
CA LEU A 111 -2.26 -25.95 -12.98
C LEU A 111 -1.16 -26.82 -13.61
N SER A 112 0.09 -26.68 -13.16
CA SER A 112 1.23 -27.43 -13.69
C SER A 112 1.19 -28.92 -13.30
N SER A 113 0.83 -29.22 -12.04
CA SER A 113 0.61 -30.61 -11.60
C SER A 113 -0.60 -31.24 -12.29
N SER A 114 -1.57 -30.43 -12.76
CA SER A 114 -2.74 -30.96 -13.43
C SER A 114 -2.50 -31.56 -14.80
N ILE A 115 -1.41 -31.16 -15.44
CA ILE A 115 -1.02 -31.60 -16.77
C ILE A 115 -0.19 -32.90 -16.71
N CYS A 116 0.35 -33.27 -15.53
CA CYS A 116 1.36 -34.32 -15.41
C CYS A 116 0.88 -35.65 -14.80
N ASP A 117 -0.20 -35.67 -14.02
CA ASP A 117 -0.60 -36.89 -13.28
C ASP A 117 -1.88 -37.54 -13.82
N GLY A 118 -1.72 -38.74 -14.39
CA GLY A 118 -2.79 -39.65 -14.80
C GLY A 118 -3.17 -40.66 -13.71
N ASP A 119 -3.16 -40.27 -12.44
CA ASP A 119 -3.41 -41.17 -11.31
C ASP A 119 -4.66 -40.74 -10.50
N GLU A 120 -5.63 -41.64 -10.34
CA GLU A 120 -7.00 -41.33 -9.89
C GLU A 120 -7.09 -40.83 -8.43
N THR A 121 -6.14 -41.20 -7.57
CA THR A 121 -6.09 -40.79 -6.15
C THR A 121 -5.52 -39.38 -5.92
N GLY A 122 -4.74 -38.84 -6.87
CA GLY A 122 -4.29 -37.44 -6.84
C GLY A 122 -5.42 -36.44 -7.15
N SER A 123 -6.50 -36.91 -7.76
CA SER A 123 -7.62 -36.10 -8.25
C SER A 123 -8.45 -35.44 -7.15
N LEU A 124 -8.70 -36.13 -6.03
CA LEU A 124 -9.62 -35.65 -4.98
C LEU A 124 -8.98 -34.54 -4.12
N LEU A 125 -7.73 -34.74 -3.68
CA LEU A 125 -6.94 -33.74 -2.93
C LEU A 125 -6.69 -32.47 -3.77
N LYS A 126 -6.67 -32.63 -5.09
CA LYS A 126 -6.51 -31.54 -6.06
C LYS A 126 -7.81 -30.75 -6.25
N VAL A 127 -8.99 -31.38 -6.16
CA VAL A 127 -10.29 -30.67 -6.17
C VAL A 127 -10.47 -29.81 -4.92
N ASP A 128 -10.11 -30.31 -3.74
CA ASP A 128 -10.17 -29.53 -2.50
C ASP A 128 -9.21 -28.32 -2.55
N GLY A 129 -7.97 -28.54 -3.05
CA GLY A 129 -7.02 -27.46 -3.28
C GLY A 129 -7.50 -26.43 -4.31
N LEU A 130 -8.22 -26.86 -5.35
CA LEU A 130 -8.81 -25.96 -6.35
C LEU A 130 -9.97 -25.15 -5.77
N GLN A 131 -10.83 -25.78 -4.95
CA GLN A 131 -11.92 -25.09 -4.25
C GLN A 131 -11.38 -24.00 -3.33
N GLU A 132 -10.33 -24.30 -2.57
CA GLU A 132 -9.66 -23.32 -1.71
C GLU A 132 -9.09 -22.15 -2.51
N LEU A 133 -8.44 -22.41 -3.65
CA LEU A 133 -7.96 -21.36 -4.55
C LEU A 133 -9.11 -20.51 -5.12
N VAL A 134 -10.24 -21.12 -5.47
CA VAL A 134 -11.43 -20.39 -5.95
C VAL A 134 -12.01 -19.51 -4.84
N ILE A 135 -12.06 -19.98 -3.59
CA ILE A 135 -12.52 -19.19 -2.45
C ILE A 135 -11.58 -18.00 -2.23
N GLN A 136 -10.27 -18.23 -2.21
CA GLN A 136 -9.27 -17.17 -2.06
C GLN A 136 -9.33 -16.14 -3.20
N SER A 137 -9.57 -16.59 -4.44
CA SER A 137 -9.69 -15.69 -5.59
C SER A 137 -10.84 -14.69 -5.47
N LYS A 138 -11.92 -15.06 -4.77
CA LYS A 138 -13.07 -14.16 -4.52
C LYS A 138 -12.78 -13.13 -3.43
N ALA A 139 -11.85 -13.44 -2.53
CA ALA A 139 -11.40 -12.52 -1.49
C ALA A 139 -10.31 -11.57 -1.99
N LEU A 140 -9.54 -11.98 -3.00
CA LEU A 140 -8.53 -11.15 -3.66
C LEU A 140 -9.19 -10.03 -4.46
N LYS A 141 -8.81 -8.79 -4.14
CA LYS A 141 -9.16 -7.60 -4.91
C LYS A 141 -8.02 -7.16 -5.83
N VAL A 142 -7.24 -8.14 -6.30
CA VAL A 142 -6.09 -7.90 -7.16
C VAL A 142 -6.33 -8.57 -8.50
N LEU A 143 -6.19 -7.80 -9.57
CA LEU A 143 -6.24 -8.23 -10.96
C LEU A 143 -4.81 -8.49 -11.43
N LEU A 144 -4.64 -9.58 -12.18
CA LEU A 144 -3.39 -9.89 -12.86
C LEU A 144 -3.26 -9.07 -14.13
N ASP A 145 -2.07 -8.54 -14.37
CA ASP A 145 -1.75 -7.93 -15.65
C ASP A 145 -1.73 -8.98 -16.77
N ALA A 146 -2.24 -8.61 -17.94
CA ALA A 146 -2.14 -9.47 -19.11
C ALA A 146 -0.67 -9.68 -19.47
N PRO A 147 -0.26 -10.89 -19.89
CA PRO A 147 1.09 -11.10 -20.37
C PRO A 147 1.34 -10.19 -21.57
N GLU A 148 2.32 -9.30 -21.45
CA GLU A 148 2.81 -8.48 -22.55
C GLU A 148 3.19 -9.44 -23.68
N LYS A 149 2.41 -9.43 -24.77
CA LYS A 149 2.77 -10.21 -25.95
C LYS A 149 4.12 -9.70 -26.41
N ALA A 150 5.15 -10.52 -26.28
CA ALA A 150 6.42 -10.30 -26.94
C ALA A 150 6.11 -10.10 -28.43
N ALA A 151 6.17 -8.85 -28.89
CA ALA A 151 6.21 -8.49 -30.29
C ALA A 151 7.57 -8.99 -30.82
N GLY A 152 7.61 -10.29 -31.13
CA GLY A 152 8.66 -10.87 -31.93
C GLY A 152 8.35 -10.56 -33.38
N ASP A 153 8.91 -9.46 -33.88
CA ASP A 153 9.16 -9.28 -35.31
C ASP A 153 10.04 -10.43 -35.81
N SER A 154 9.56 -11.16 -36.81
CA SER A 154 10.36 -11.95 -37.76
C SER A 154 9.60 -12.08 -39.07
#